data_AF-A0A954IUD4-F1
#
_entry.id   AF-A0A954IUD4-F1
#
_cell.length_a   1.000
_cell.length_b   1.000
_cell.length_c   1.000
_cell.angle_alpha   90.00
_cell.angle_beta   90.00
_cell.angle_gamma   90.00
#
_symmetry.space_group_name_H-M   'P 1'
#
loop_
_entity.id
_entity.type
_entity.pdbx_description
1 polymer ?
#
loop_
_entity_poly.entity_id
_entity_poly.type
_entity_poly.pdbx_seq_one_letter_code
_entity_poly.pdbx_strand_id
1 'polypeptide(L)'
;MRSLRLRTAALLLLASCAMSSCATQHLFRWARGEQSLYHQPLEKEASFVRPAGTVLVLPVAVAWDVVTFPFQWLWDVYPYGAKLSPDTLDVEPDKN
;
A
#
# COMPACT_ATOMS: atom_id res chain seq x y z
N MET A 1 -33.24 -10.38 -8.38
CA MET A 1 -32.44 -10.45 -7.13
C MET A 1 -30.95 -10.73 -7.32
N ARG A 2 -30.50 -11.56 -8.29
CA ARG A 2 -29.05 -11.80 -8.55
C ARG A 2 -28.27 -10.56 -9.02
N SER A 3 -28.89 -9.70 -9.83
CA SER A 3 -28.25 -8.47 -10.36
C SER A 3 -27.96 -7.41 -9.28
N LEU A 4 -28.78 -7.36 -8.22
CA LEU A 4 -28.58 -6.41 -7.13
C LEU A 4 -27.34 -6.78 -6.30
N ARG A 5 -27.17 -8.07 -5.98
CA ARG A 5 -26.01 -8.59 -5.21
C ARG A 5 -24.68 -8.36 -5.93
N LEU A 6 -24.66 -8.51 -7.26
CA LEU A 6 -23.44 -8.29 -8.06
C LEU A 6 -23.02 -6.81 -8.08
N ARG A 7 -23.99 -5.90 -8.21
CA ARG A 7 -23.74 -4.45 -8.21
C ARG A 7 -23.26 -3.96 -6.85
N THR A 8 -23.85 -4.46 -5.78
CA THR A 8 -23.41 -4.11 -4.42
C THR A 8 -22.00 -4.64 -4.15
N ALA A 9 -21.68 -5.87 -4.55
CA ALA A 9 -20.33 -6.41 -4.42
C ALA A 9 -19.30 -5.60 -5.22
N ALA A 10 -19.62 -5.21 -6.47
CA ALA A 10 -18.74 -4.38 -7.29
C ALA A 10 -18.54 -2.98 -6.71
N LEU A 11 -19.60 -2.35 -6.19
CA LEU A 11 -19.52 -1.04 -5.53
C LEU A 11 -18.69 -1.10 -4.24
N LEU A 12 -18.85 -2.16 -3.45
CA LEU A 12 -18.04 -2.40 -2.26
C LEU A 12 -16.58 -2.63 -2.64
N LEU A 13 -16.30 -3.40 -3.70
CA LEU A 13 -14.94 -3.59 -4.22
C LEU A 13 -14.31 -2.27 -4.67
N LEU A 14 -15.05 -1.46 -5.42
CA LEU A 14 -14.61 -0.15 -5.90
C LEU A 14 -14.32 0.82 -4.75
N ALA A 15 -15.18 0.83 -3.73
CA ALA A 15 -14.96 1.63 -2.52
C ALA A 15 -13.72 1.17 -1.75
N SER A 16 -13.49 -0.15 -1.63
CA SER A 16 -12.27 -0.69 -1.04
C SER A 16 -11.01 -0.37 -1.84
N CYS A 17 -11.10 -0.34 -3.18
CA CYS A 17 -9.98 0.09 -4.04
C CYS A 17 -9.69 1.60 -3.92
N ALA A 18 -10.70 2.43 -3.65
CA ALA A 18 -10.53 3.86 -3.46
C ALA A 18 -9.94 4.21 -2.07
N MET A 19 -10.00 3.28 -1.12
CA MET A 19 -9.47 3.40 0.22
C MET A 19 -8.13 2.65 0.32
N SER A 20 -7.14 3.05 -0.49
CA SER A 20 -5.77 2.54 -0.40
C SER A 20 -5.19 2.99 0.94
N SER A 21 -5.34 2.14 1.94
CA SER A 21 -5.38 2.60 3.32
C SER A 21 -3.98 2.74 3.92
N CYS A 22 -3.06 1.82 3.62
CA CYS A 22 -1.64 1.98 3.94
C CYS A 22 -0.72 0.98 3.20
N ALA A 23 -1.03 -0.34 3.27
CA ALA A 23 -0.13 -1.38 2.81
C ALA A 23 0.00 -1.38 1.29
N THR A 24 -1.13 -1.19 0.61
CA THR A 24 -1.17 -1.10 -0.86
C THR A 24 -0.38 0.12 -1.36
N GLN A 25 -0.44 1.25 -0.64
CA GLN A 25 0.29 2.46 -1.01
C GLN A 25 1.81 2.28 -0.84
N HIS A 26 2.26 1.67 0.26
CA HIS A 26 3.67 1.32 0.44
C HIS A 26 4.16 0.30 -0.59
N LEU A 27 3.30 -0.62 -1.02
CA LEU A 27 3.65 -1.60 -2.05
C LEU A 27 3.84 -0.92 -3.41
N PHE A 28 2.96 0.01 -3.79
CA PHE A 28 3.12 0.77 -5.04
C PHE A 28 4.33 1.70 -5.02
N ARG A 29 4.69 2.25 -3.86
CA ARG A 29 5.91 3.06 -3.72
C ARG A 29 7.16 2.19 -3.80
N TRP A 30 7.15 1.03 -3.16
CA TRP A 30 8.21 0.03 -3.29
C TRP A 30 8.38 -0.45 -4.73
N ALA A 31 7.29 -0.71 -5.44
CA ALA A 31 7.28 -1.11 -6.85
C ALA A 31 7.92 -0.06 -7.77
N ARG A 32 7.74 1.23 -7.45
CA ARG A 32 8.36 2.36 -8.15
C ARG A 32 9.81 2.64 -7.71
N GLY A 33 10.29 1.96 -6.67
CA GLY A 33 11.59 2.24 -6.08
C GLY A 33 11.64 3.49 -5.22
N GLU A 34 10.49 4.01 -4.81
CA GLU A 34 10.39 5.07 -3.81
C GLU A 34 10.60 4.50 -2.41
N GLN A 35 10.79 5.38 -1.42
CA GLN A 35 10.87 4.96 -0.02
C GLN A 35 9.62 4.19 0.41
N SER A 36 9.80 3.09 1.11
CA SER A 36 8.72 2.22 1.58
C SER A 36 9.13 1.49 2.86
N LEU A 37 8.19 0.88 3.55
CA LEU A 37 8.49 0.01 4.70
C LEU A 37 9.14 -1.32 4.30
N TYR A 38 8.94 -1.75 3.06
CA TYR A 38 9.55 -2.96 2.53
C TYR A 38 11.03 -2.73 2.23
N HIS A 39 11.84 -3.75 2.52
CA HIS A 39 13.27 -3.74 2.20
C HIS A 39 13.44 -3.65 0.67
N GLN A 40 14.33 -2.75 0.22
CA GLN A 40 14.60 -2.57 -1.19
C GLN A 40 15.53 -3.67 -1.70
N PRO A 41 15.24 -4.31 -2.83
CA PRO A 41 16.17 -5.26 -3.44
C PRO A 41 17.43 -4.53 -3.96
N LEU A 42 18.50 -5.28 -4.16
CA LEU A 42 19.71 -4.77 -4.82
C LEU A 42 19.36 -4.24 -6.22
N GLU A 43 20.01 -3.15 -6.66
CA GLU A 43 19.70 -2.52 -7.95
C GLU A 43 19.74 -3.48 -9.14
N LYS A 44 20.67 -4.44 -9.10
CA LYS A 44 20.85 -5.47 -10.14
C LYS A 44 19.65 -6.41 -10.29
N GLU A 45 18.85 -6.55 -9.23
CA GLU A 45 17.72 -7.49 -9.16
C GLU A 45 16.37 -6.75 -9.16
N ALA A 46 16.38 -5.43 -8.97
CA ALA A 46 15.18 -4.62 -8.80
C ALA A 46 14.21 -4.69 -9.99
N SER A 47 14.72 -4.85 -11.22
CA SER A 47 13.91 -4.94 -12.44
C SER A 47 13.02 -6.18 -12.49
N PHE A 48 13.38 -7.27 -11.80
CA PHE A 48 12.58 -8.50 -11.76
C PHE A 48 11.88 -8.67 -10.41
N VAL A 49 12.57 -8.36 -9.31
CA VAL A 49 12.05 -8.57 -7.95
C VAL A 49 10.87 -7.64 -7.64
N ARG A 50 10.91 -6.38 -8.08
CA ARG A 50 9.82 -5.43 -7.83
C ARG A 50 8.50 -5.83 -8.49
N PRO A 51 8.43 -6.12 -9.80
CA PRO A 51 7.16 -6.54 -10.41
C PRO A 51 6.69 -7.90 -9.87
N ALA A 52 7.58 -8.89 -9.72
CA ALA A 52 7.20 -10.20 -9.20
C ALA A 52 6.69 -10.11 -7.75
N GLY A 53 7.41 -9.40 -6.89
CA GLY A 53 7.02 -9.16 -5.50
C GLY A 53 5.70 -8.39 -5.41
N THR A 54 5.49 -7.39 -6.27
CA THR A 54 4.23 -6.62 -6.30
C THR A 54 3.05 -7.53 -6.62
N VAL A 55 3.14 -8.35 -7.67
CA VAL A 55 2.05 -9.26 -8.07
C VAL A 55 1.74 -10.28 -6.96
N LEU A 56 2.77 -10.81 -6.30
CA LEU A 56 2.59 -11.79 -5.22
C LEU A 56 2.03 -11.18 -3.94
N VAL A 57 2.46 -9.96 -3.57
CA VAL A 57 2.12 -9.33 -2.29
C VAL A 57 0.82 -8.51 -2.38
N LEU A 58 0.43 -8.04 -3.57
CA LEU A 58 -0.76 -7.19 -3.75
C LEU A 58 -2.06 -7.78 -3.15
N PRO A 59 -2.40 -9.07 -3.33
CA PRO A 59 -3.61 -9.62 -2.72
C PRO A 59 -3.60 -9.56 -1.19
N VAL A 60 -2.43 -9.79 -0.59
CA VAL A 60 -2.24 -9.73 0.87
C VAL A 60 -2.35 -8.29 1.37
N ALA A 61 -1.73 -7.34 0.66
CA ALA A 61 -1.81 -5.92 0.97
C ALA A 61 -3.26 -5.40 0.93
N VAL A 62 -4.02 -5.80 -0.11
CA VAL A 62 -5.44 -5.44 -0.23
C VAL A 62 -6.28 -6.07 0.89
N ALA A 63 -6.06 -7.35 1.19
CA ALA A 63 -6.77 -8.01 2.29
C ALA A 63 -6.48 -7.34 3.64
N TRP A 64 -5.23 -6.94 3.88
CA TRP A 64 -4.83 -6.21 5.07
C TRP A 64 -5.50 -4.84 5.16
N ASP A 65 -5.52 -4.09 4.06
CA ASP A 65 -6.18 -2.79 4.02
C ASP A 65 -7.68 -2.93 4.31
N VAL A 66 -8.36 -3.97 3.79
CA VAL A 66 -9.79 -4.25 4.08
C VAL A 66 -10.02 -4.58 5.56
N VAL A 67 -9.16 -5.41 6.17
CA VAL A 67 -9.30 -5.81 7.57
C VAL A 67 -9.02 -4.63 8.50
N THR A 68 -8.05 -3.79 8.18
CA THR A 68 -7.66 -2.66 9.02
C THR A 68 -8.48 -1.41 8.78
N PHE A 69 -9.18 -1.29 7.65
CA PHE A 69 -9.96 -0.09 7.30
C PHE A 69 -10.98 0.34 8.37
N PRO A 70 -11.81 -0.54 8.96
CA PRO A 70 -12.75 -0.13 10.01
C PRO A 70 -12.06 0.46 11.23
N PHE A 71 -10.84 -0.03 11.54
CA PHE A 71 -10.05 0.46 12.67
C PHE A 71 -9.44 1.83 12.37
N GLN A 72 -8.93 2.01 11.15
CA GLN A 72 -8.41 3.30 10.69
C GLN A 72 -9.52 4.35 10.68
N TRP A 73 -10.71 3.98 10.20
CA TRP A 73 -11.86 4.89 10.15
C TRP A 73 -12.40 5.25 11.54
N LEU A 74 -12.44 4.30 12.48
CA LEU A 74 -13.04 4.50 13.81
C LEU A 74 -12.08 5.18 14.80
N TRP A 75 -10.78 4.89 14.73
CA TRP A 75 -9.79 5.35 15.70
C TRP A 75 -8.75 6.33 15.12
N ASP A 76 -8.80 6.63 13.82
CA ASP A 76 -7.82 7.46 13.12
C ASP A 76 -6.36 6.96 13.31
N VAL A 77 -6.22 5.65 13.57
CA VAL A 77 -4.93 4.97 13.74
C VAL A 77 -4.51 4.38 12.40
N TYR A 78 -3.46 4.95 11.82
CA TYR A 78 -2.84 4.42 10.61
C TYR A 78 -1.65 3.55 11.03
N PRO A 79 -1.76 2.21 10.97
CA PRO A 79 -0.72 1.30 11.47
C PRO A 79 0.64 1.47 10.76
N TYR A 80 0.63 2.11 9.60
CA TYR A 80 1.83 2.46 8.84
C TYR A 80 2.02 4.00 8.68
N GLY A 81 1.23 4.79 9.42
CA GLY A 81 1.25 6.25 9.47
C GLY A 81 0.46 6.94 8.34
N ALA A 82 -0.27 8.00 8.66
CA ALA A 82 -0.84 8.94 7.67
C ALA A 82 0.23 9.85 7.02
N LYS A 83 1.45 9.82 7.58
CA LYS A 83 2.61 10.56 7.14
C LYS A 83 3.67 9.58 6.67
N LEU A 84 3.97 9.60 5.38
CA LEU A 84 5.37 9.64 5.01
C LEU A 84 5.91 10.91 5.64
N SER A 85 6.77 10.82 6.66
CA SER A 85 7.22 12.01 7.40
C SER A 85 7.51 13.18 6.42
N PRO A 86 6.75 14.29 6.50
CA PRO A 86 7.06 15.54 5.79
C PRO A 86 8.39 16.15 6.25
N ASP A 87 8.91 15.69 7.39
CA ASP A 87 10.19 16.13 7.97
C ASP A 87 11.38 15.33 7.41
N THR A 88 11.16 14.36 6.51
CA THR A 88 12.25 13.73 5.72
C THR A 88 12.63 14.51 4.46
N LEU A 89 12.25 15.79 4.40
CA LEU A 89 12.75 16.71 3.38
C LEU A 89 14.11 17.32 3.72
N ASP A 90 14.73 17.02 4.87
CA ASP A 90 16.04 17.60 5.25
C ASP A 90 17.00 16.59 5.91
N VAL A 91 17.27 15.46 5.26
CA VAL A 91 18.54 14.75 5.51
C VAL A 91 19.27 14.61 4.19
N GLU A 92 20.10 15.61 3.92
CA GLU A 92 21.18 15.55 2.94
C GLU A 92 21.95 14.22 3.15
N PRO A 93 22.24 13.45 2.09
CA PRO A 93 23.04 12.25 2.26
C PRO A 93 24.41 12.67 2.79
N ASP A 94 24.72 12.24 4.02
CA ASP A 94 26.04 12.42 4.61
C ASP A 94 27.07 11.81 3.66
N LYS A 95 27.89 12.68 3.07
CA LYS A 95 29.02 12.31 2.23
C LYS A 95 30.15 11.88 3.15
N ASN A 96 30.14 10.62 3.56
CA ASN A 96 31.35 9.94 4.04
C ASN A 96 31.61 8.69 3.21
#